data_AF-A0A538HBY3-F1
#
_entry.id   AF-A0A538HBY3-F1
#
_cell.length_a   1.000
_cell.length_b   1.000
_cell.length_c   1.000
_cell.angle_alpha   90.00
_cell.angle_beta   90.00
_cell.angle_gamma   90.00
#
_symmetry.space_group_name_H-M   'P 1'
#
loop_
_entity.id
_entity.type
_entity.pdbx_description
1 polymer ?
#
loop_
_entity_poly.entity_id
_entity_poly.type
_entity_poly.pdbx_seq_one_letter_code
_entity_poly.pdbx_strand_id
1 'polypeptide(L)'
;MSPDLYSGWGIRTLAESMAAFNPISYHNGSVWPHDNAIVVAGLMRYGFVEEAQRVIMAMIDAAGLLGFRLPELFSRLARGELPVPVSYPTSCSPQAWASASPLLFLRTLLRFDPWVPYGRLWLDPVLPPEIGELRVDRVPLAGSRVTIEVVDGSVKIEGLPAQLELVAHPRDPSTAA
;
A
#
# COMPACT_ATOMS: atom_id res chain seq x y z
N MET A 1 -5.67 -6.79 13.80
CA MET A 1 -4.63 -7.56 13.09
C MET A 1 -3.77 -8.36 14.07
N SER A 2 -3.62 -9.68 13.87
CA SER A 2 -2.90 -10.58 14.80
C SER A 2 -1.37 -10.38 14.76
N PRO A 3 -0.68 -10.34 15.92
CA PRO A 3 0.78 -10.29 15.97
C PRO A 3 1.45 -11.55 15.41
N ASP A 4 0.70 -12.64 15.22
CA ASP A 4 1.21 -13.90 14.69
C ASP A 4 1.67 -13.75 13.22
N LEU A 5 0.93 -12.97 12.41
CA LEU A 5 1.30 -12.63 11.03
C LEU A 5 1.92 -11.24 10.89
N TYR A 6 1.48 -10.27 11.68
CA TYR A 6 1.96 -8.90 11.57
C TYR A 6 3.12 -8.64 12.52
N SER A 7 4.31 -8.44 11.95
CA SER A 7 5.55 -8.24 12.71
C SER A 7 5.75 -6.81 13.23
N GLY A 8 4.86 -5.87 12.92
CA GLY A 8 5.11 -4.43 13.14
C GLY A 8 5.95 -3.78 12.03
N TRP A 9 6.63 -4.57 11.21
CA TRP A 9 7.24 -4.12 9.96
C TRP A 9 6.37 -4.41 8.74
N GLY A 10 5.41 -5.32 8.85
CA GLY A 10 4.51 -5.74 7.76
C GLY A 10 3.89 -7.10 8.07
N ILE A 11 3.14 -7.62 7.12
CA ILE A 11 2.56 -8.96 7.16
C ILE A 11 3.58 -9.95 6.61
N ARG A 12 3.83 -11.01 7.37
CA ARG A 12 4.74 -12.10 7.04
C ARG A 12 4.07 -13.12 6.11
N THR A 13 4.89 -13.86 5.37
CA THR A 13 4.41 -14.94 4.49
C THR A 13 3.86 -16.15 5.25
N LEU A 14 4.31 -16.39 6.49
CA LEU A 14 3.77 -17.40 7.42
C LEU A 14 3.64 -16.80 8.81
N ALA A 15 2.68 -17.30 9.58
CA ALA A 15 2.50 -16.94 10.98
C ALA A 15 3.57 -17.60 11.86
N GLU A 16 3.96 -16.98 12.98
CA GLU A 16 4.93 -17.56 13.93
C GLU A 16 4.49 -18.91 14.48
N SER A 17 3.17 -19.11 14.64
CA SER A 17 2.58 -20.37 15.10
C SER A 17 2.64 -21.51 14.08
N MET A 18 2.96 -21.24 12.81
CA MET A 18 3.00 -22.26 11.77
C MET A 18 4.30 -23.08 11.84
N ALA A 19 4.19 -24.40 11.76
CA ALA A 19 5.33 -25.31 11.94
C ALA A 19 6.53 -25.04 11.01
N ALA A 20 6.29 -24.47 9.83
CA ALA A 20 7.34 -24.17 8.86
C ALA A 20 7.97 -22.78 9.03
N PHE A 21 7.45 -21.95 9.95
CA PHE A 21 7.96 -20.60 10.21
C PHE A 21 9.44 -20.63 10.59
N ASN A 22 10.19 -19.71 9.99
CA ASN A 22 11.59 -19.52 10.23
C ASN A 22 11.94 -18.03 10.02
N PRO A 23 12.31 -17.30 11.09
CA PRO A 23 12.52 -15.85 11.06
C PRO A 23 13.74 -15.40 10.24
N ILE A 24 14.51 -16.34 9.69
CA ILE A 24 15.62 -16.07 8.77
C ILE A 24 15.45 -16.76 7.41
N SER A 25 14.29 -17.37 7.14
CA SER A 25 14.00 -17.98 5.84
C SER A 25 13.60 -16.95 4.80
N TYR A 26 13.87 -17.27 3.54
CA TYR A 26 13.48 -16.47 2.39
C TYR A 26 11.96 -16.44 2.18
N HIS A 27 11.25 -17.57 2.36
CA HIS A 27 9.80 -17.66 2.12
C HIS A 27 8.96 -17.98 3.36
N ASN A 28 9.55 -18.35 4.49
CA ASN A 28 8.79 -18.88 5.62
C ASN A 28 8.75 -17.91 6.80
N GLY A 29 8.15 -16.74 6.65
CA GLY A 29 8.03 -15.74 7.73
C GLY A 29 8.75 -14.42 7.45
N SER A 30 9.26 -14.23 6.23
CA SER A 30 9.78 -12.94 5.77
C SER A 30 8.66 -11.98 5.41
N VAL A 31 8.99 -10.70 5.33
CA VAL A 31 8.09 -9.62 4.90
C VAL A 31 8.51 -9.16 3.52
N TRP A 32 7.57 -9.18 2.60
CA TRP A 32 7.76 -8.79 1.20
C TRP A 32 6.96 -7.54 0.91
N PRO A 33 7.59 -6.42 0.49
CA PRO A 33 6.86 -5.20 0.13
C PRO A 33 5.78 -5.45 -0.92
N HIS A 34 6.09 -6.29 -1.92
CA HIS A 34 5.18 -6.68 -2.98
C HIS A 34 3.90 -7.35 -2.44
N ASP A 35 4.07 -8.39 -1.62
CA ASP A 35 2.93 -9.14 -1.06
C ASP A 35 2.09 -8.24 -0.15
N ASN A 36 2.76 -7.38 0.63
CA ASN A 36 2.08 -6.40 1.48
C ASN A 36 1.29 -5.38 0.65
N ALA A 37 1.75 -4.98 -0.52
CA ALA A 37 1.00 -4.11 -1.43
C ALA A 37 -0.29 -4.76 -1.93
N ILE A 38 -0.26 -6.05 -2.25
CA ILE A 38 -1.45 -6.82 -2.64
C ILE A 38 -2.40 -6.98 -1.45
N VAL A 39 -1.89 -7.35 -0.28
CA VAL A 39 -2.70 -7.52 0.93
C VAL A 39 -3.38 -6.21 1.33
N VAL A 40 -2.65 -5.09 1.30
CA VAL A 40 -3.18 -3.74 1.57
C VAL A 40 -4.28 -3.36 0.58
N ALA A 41 -4.10 -3.62 -0.72
CA ALA A 41 -5.14 -3.36 -1.71
C ALA A 41 -6.41 -4.17 -1.43
N GLY A 42 -6.26 -5.43 -1.00
CA GLY A 42 -7.36 -6.28 -0.55
C GLY A 42 -8.06 -5.75 0.70
N LEU A 43 -7.29 -5.46 1.77
CA LEU A 43 -7.81 -4.89 3.01
C LEU A 43 -8.62 -3.63 2.75
N MET A 44 -8.07 -2.70 1.97
CA MET A 44 -8.76 -1.46 1.61
C MET A 44 -10.07 -1.73 0.85
N ARG A 45 -10.05 -2.65 -0.13
CA ARG A 45 -11.23 -3.03 -0.90
C ARG A 45 -12.34 -3.62 -0.03
N TYR A 46 -11.99 -4.40 1.00
CA TYR A 46 -12.96 -5.01 1.91
C TYR A 46 -13.33 -4.13 3.12
N GLY A 47 -12.87 -2.87 3.17
CA GLY A 47 -13.23 -1.93 4.22
C GLY A 47 -12.35 -2.01 5.48
N PHE A 48 -11.28 -2.80 5.49
CA PHE A 48 -10.28 -2.85 6.56
C PHE A 48 -9.28 -1.69 6.43
N VAL A 49 -9.79 -0.46 6.53
CA VAL A 49 -9.05 0.78 6.25
C VAL A 49 -7.91 0.99 7.24
N GLU A 50 -8.18 0.81 8.53
CA GLU A 50 -7.21 1.01 9.61
C GLU A 50 -6.05 0.02 9.48
N GLU A 51 -6.34 -1.26 9.19
CA GLU A 51 -5.32 -2.27 8.96
C GLU A 51 -4.48 -1.98 7.72
N ALA A 52 -5.11 -1.56 6.62
CA ALA A 52 -4.41 -1.19 5.39
C ALA A 52 -3.44 -0.03 5.64
N GLN A 53 -3.92 1.05 6.29
CA GLN A 53 -3.10 2.20 6.66
C GLN A 53 -1.93 1.81 7.58
N ARG A 54 -2.20 0.97 8.58
CA ARG A 54 -1.17 0.48 9.51
C ARG A 54 -0.04 -0.28 8.80
N VAL A 55 -0.35 -1.09 7.79
CA VAL A 55 0.67 -1.80 7.01
C VAL A 55 1.43 -0.84 6.10
N ILE A 56 0.75 0.12 5.47
CA ILE A 56 1.39 1.14 4.63
C ILE A 56 2.39 1.96 5.45
N MET A 57 2.00 2.45 6.63
CA MET A 57 2.89 3.22 7.50
C MET A 57 4.08 2.39 7.97
N ALA A 58 3.88 1.11 8.28
CA ALA A 58 4.99 0.20 8.60
C ALA A 58 5.99 0.03 7.43
N MET A 59 5.51 0.00 6.18
CA MET A 59 6.38 -0.03 5.00
C MET A 59 7.14 1.28 4.79
N ILE A 60 6.50 2.42 5.03
CA ILE A 60 7.15 3.74 4.94
C ILE A 60 8.25 3.86 6.00
N ASP A 61 7.96 3.45 7.24
CA ASP A 61 8.95 3.39 8.32
C ASP A 61 10.14 2.49 7.95
N ALA A 62 9.85 1.29 7.42
CA ALA A 62 10.88 0.36 6.97
C ALA A 62 11.72 0.96 5.83
N ALA A 63 11.09 1.62 4.86
CA ALA A 63 11.79 2.30 3.78
C ALA A 63 12.74 3.38 4.29
N GLY A 64 12.31 4.19 5.27
CA GLY A 64 13.16 5.22 5.89
C GLY A 64 14.44 4.65 6.51
N LEU A 65 14.34 3.48 7.16
CA LEU A 65 15.48 2.78 7.77
C LEU A 65 16.35 2.04 6.75
N LEU A 66 15.83 1.75 5.56
CA LEU A 66 16.50 1.04 4.47
C LEU A 66 16.94 2.00 3.34
N GLY A 67 17.12 3.29 3.66
CA GLY A 67 17.61 4.30 2.70
C GLY A 67 16.66 4.56 1.54
N PHE A 68 15.35 4.45 1.79
CA PHE A 68 14.25 4.57 0.82
C PHE A 68 14.36 3.60 -0.36
N ARG A 69 15.01 2.44 -0.15
CA ARG A 69 15.16 1.37 -1.14
C ARG A 69 14.59 0.09 -0.55
N LEU A 70 13.27 -0.06 -0.64
CA LEU A 70 12.59 -1.28 -0.22
C LEU A 70 13.22 -2.49 -0.95
N PRO A 71 13.77 -3.47 -0.20
CA PRO A 71 14.36 -4.66 -0.78
C PRO A 71 13.26 -5.62 -1.24
N GLU A 72 13.65 -6.63 -1.99
CA GLU A 72 12.79 -7.76 -2.36
C GLU A 72 12.01 -8.33 -1.16
N LEU A 73 12.74 -8.56 -0.07
CA LEU A 73 12.24 -8.98 1.20
C LEU A 73 13.17 -8.49 2.30
N PHE A 74 12.64 -8.44 3.50
CA PHE A 74 13.43 -8.37 4.72
C PHE A 74 12.89 -9.40 5.70
N SER A 75 13.77 -9.99 6.48
CA SER A 75 13.44 -11.09 7.36
C SER A 75 14.17 -10.87 8.65
N ARG A 76 13.40 -10.61 9.72
CA ARG A 76 13.69 -10.94 11.11
C ARG A 76 12.79 -10.13 12.01
N LEU A 77 12.27 -10.84 13.00
CA LEU A 77 11.79 -10.38 14.28
C LEU A 77 10.66 -9.33 14.23
N ALA A 78 9.83 -9.37 15.26
CA ALA A 78 8.88 -8.31 15.46
C ALA A 78 9.62 -6.99 15.72
N ARG A 79 9.04 -5.87 15.30
CA ARG A 79 9.53 -4.52 15.60
C ARG A 79 9.76 -4.28 17.10
N GLY A 80 8.99 -4.97 17.95
CA GLY A 80 9.17 -4.94 19.41
C GLY A 80 10.39 -5.70 19.92
N GLU A 81 10.91 -6.67 19.16
CA GLU A 81 12.13 -7.41 19.50
C GLU A 81 13.37 -6.70 18.95
N LEU A 82 13.29 -6.14 17.74
CA LEU A 82 14.36 -5.37 17.13
C LEU A 82 13.78 -4.16 16.37
N PRO A 83 14.09 -2.91 16.78
CA PRO A 83 13.50 -1.71 16.20
C PRO A 83 14.16 -1.28 14.88
N VAL A 84 14.76 -2.22 14.15
CA VAL A 84 15.25 -2.02 12.78
C VAL A 84 14.88 -3.22 11.90
N PRO A 85 14.46 -3.01 10.63
CA PRO A 85 14.22 -4.10 9.70
C PRO A 85 15.55 -4.73 9.30
N VAL A 86 15.67 -6.05 9.42
CA VAL A 86 16.92 -6.71 9.05
C VAL A 86 16.90 -7.15 7.60
N SER A 87 17.87 -6.64 6.85
CA SER A 87 18.09 -7.01 5.46
C SER A 87 18.36 -8.51 5.30
N TYR A 88 17.77 -9.11 4.28
CA TYR A 88 18.09 -10.47 3.90
C TYR A 88 19.41 -10.48 3.07
N PRO A 89 20.43 -11.28 3.42
CA PRO A 89 21.77 -11.15 2.83
C PRO A 89 21.86 -11.22 1.30
N THR A 90 20.93 -11.94 0.66
CA THR A 90 20.91 -12.12 -0.80
C THR A 90 19.72 -11.44 -1.47
N SER A 91 19.00 -10.54 -0.78
CA SER A 91 17.90 -9.80 -1.42
C SER A 91 18.41 -8.77 -2.42
N CYS A 92 17.72 -8.62 -3.54
CA CYS A 92 17.92 -7.47 -4.40
C CYS A 92 17.44 -6.17 -3.71
N SER A 93 18.22 -5.09 -3.80
CA SER A 93 17.83 -3.77 -3.26
C SER A 93 18.27 -2.61 -4.19
N PRO A 94 17.32 -1.86 -4.80
CA PRO A 94 15.90 -2.18 -4.83
C PRO A 94 15.65 -3.40 -5.72
N GLN A 95 14.53 -4.08 -5.50
CA GLN A 95 14.03 -5.12 -6.40
C GLN A 95 12.84 -4.57 -7.21
N ALA A 96 12.66 -5.06 -8.44
CA ALA A 96 11.68 -4.50 -9.38
C ALA A 96 10.24 -4.51 -8.84
N TRP A 97 9.78 -5.61 -8.24
CA TRP A 97 8.43 -5.72 -7.64
C TRP A 97 8.29 -4.88 -6.37
N ALA A 98 9.32 -4.88 -5.51
CA ALA A 98 9.36 -4.03 -4.32
C ALA A 98 9.25 -2.54 -4.70
N SER A 99 9.83 -2.13 -5.83
CA SER A 99 9.78 -0.75 -6.33
C SER A 99 8.38 -0.32 -6.79
N ALA A 100 7.51 -1.26 -7.19
CA ALA A 100 6.12 -0.96 -7.55
C ALA A 100 5.20 -0.81 -6.32
N SER A 101 5.63 -1.32 -5.15
CA SER A 101 4.80 -1.37 -3.94
C SER A 101 4.36 0.02 -3.46
N PRO A 102 5.24 1.04 -3.38
CA PRO A 102 4.83 2.40 -3.02
C PRO A 102 3.78 3.00 -3.95
N LEU A 103 3.83 2.70 -5.25
CA LEU A 103 2.85 3.20 -6.21
C LEU A 103 1.47 2.57 -5.99
N LEU A 104 1.42 1.29 -5.63
CA LEU A 104 0.16 0.63 -5.28
C LEU A 104 -0.37 1.11 -3.91
N PHE A 105 0.50 1.37 -2.93
CA PHE A 105 0.08 2.02 -1.67
C PHE A 105 -0.54 3.38 -1.93
N LEU A 106 0.11 4.23 -2.73
CA LEU A 106 -0.41 5.54 -3.13
C LEU A 106 -1.79 5.42 -3.80
N ARG A 107 -1.92 4.54 -4.80
CA ARG A 107 -3.20 4.29 -5.49
C ARG A 107 -4.28 3.81 -4.50
N THR A 108 -3.90 2.96 -3.55
CA THR A 108 -4.82 2.39 -2.56
C THR A 108 -5.30 3.44 -1.57
N LEU A 109 -4.43 4.31 -1.07
CA LEU A 109 -4.79 5.43 -0.19
C LEU A 109 -5.73 6.41 -0.87
N LEU A 110 -5.49 6.72 -2.15
CA LEU A 110 -6.38 7.58 -2.92
C LEU A 110 -7.71 6.90 -3.29
N ARG A 111 -7.80 5.57 -3.16
CA ARG A 111 -8.86 4.74 -3.77
C ARG A 111 -9.11 5.11 -5.23
N PHE A 112 -8.02 5.41 -5.95
CA PHE A 112 -8.07 5.91 -7.32
C PHE A 112 -8.35 4.75 -8.28
N ASP A 113 -9.60 4.65 -8.76
CA ASP A 113 -10.06 3.56 -9.62
C ASP A 113 -10.78 4.09 -10.89
N PRO A 114 -10.02 4.39 -11.96
CA PRO A 114 -10.60 4.84 -13.23
C PRO A 114 -11.23 3.68 -14.01
N TRP A 115 -12.49 3.84 -14.40
CA TRP A 115 -13.21 2.97 -15.31
C TRP A 115 -13.56 3.72 -16.60
N VAL A 116 -12.52 4.06 -17.35
CA VAL A 116 -12.59 4.94 -18.52
C VAL A 116 -13.63 4.49 -19.57
N PRO A 117 -13.77 3.19 -19.92
CA PRO A 117 -14.78 2.76 -20.89
C PRO A 117 -16.22 3.03 -20.47
N TYR A 118 -16.48 3.19 -19.16
CA TYR A 118 -17.80 3.47 -18.60
C TYR A 118 -17.94 4.92 -18.13
N GLY A 119 -16.96 5.77 -18.46
CA GLY A 119 -17.03 7.19 -18.15
C GLY A 119 -17.01 7.49 -16.64
N ARG A 120 -16.36 6.66 -15.81
CA ARG A 120 -16.35 6.84 -14.35
C ARG A 120 -14.95 6.84 -13.76
N LEU A 121 -14.77 7.57 -12.68
CA LEU A 121 -13.59 7.55 -11.81
C LEU A 121 -14.06 7.50 -10.36
N TRP A 122 -13.71 6.43 -9.64
CA TRP A 122 -13.82 6.42 -8.19
C TRP A 122 -12.58 7.09 -7.58
N LEU A 123 -12.83 7.99 -6.64
CA LEU A 123 -11.80 8.70 -5.88
C LEU A 123 -12.37 9.01 -4.50
N ASP A 124 -11.89 8.29 -3.49
CA ASP A 124 -12.34 8.42 -2.11
C ASP A 124 -11.14 8.25 -1.16
N PRO A 125 -10.25 9.25 -1.12
CA PRO A 125 -8.98 9.15 -0.41
C PRO A 125 -9.17 8.96 1.10
N VAL A 126 -8.38 8.06 1.66
CA VAL A 126 -8.33 7.78 3.11
C VAL A 126 -6.88 7.79 3.57
N LEU A 127 -6.40 8.97 3.96
CA LEU A 127 -5.04 9.14 4.42
C LEU A 127 -4.89 8.72 5.88
N PRO A 128 -3.76 8.10 6.26
CA PRO A 128 -3.42 7.91 7.66
C PRO A 128 -3.15 9.29 8.31
N PRO A 129 -3.39 9.46 9.63
CA PRO A 129 -3.21 10.74 10.32
C PRO A 129 -1.81 11.37 10.19
N GLU A 130 -0.79 10.55 9.95
CA GLU A 130 0.59 10.97 9.74
C GLU A 130 0.81 11.70 8.40
N ILE A 131 -0.14 11.60 7.45
CA ILE A 131 -0.11 12.27 6.14
C ILE A 131 -1.21 13.34 6.13
N GLY A 132 -0.85 14.57 6.51
CA GLY A 132 -1.79 15.70 6.53
C GLY A 132 -2.18 16.23 5.14
N GLU A 133 -1.26 16.15 4.18
CA GLU A 133 -1.49 16.58 2.80
C GLU A 133 -0.86 15.58 1.82
N LEU A 134 -1.57 15.31 0.73
CA LEU A 134 -1.06 14.55 -0.41
C LEU A 134 -1.45 15.23 -1.71
N ARG A 135 -0.46 15.54 -2.54
CA ARG A 135 -0.66 16.01 -3.90
C ARG A 135 0.02 15.07 -4.91
N VAL A 136 -0.75 14.61 -5.89
CA VAL A 136 -0.26 13.79 -7.01
C VAL A 136 -0.53 14.52 -8.31
N ASP A 137 0.56 14.94 -8.96
CA ASP A 137 0.51 15.75 -10.17
C ASP A 137 0.64 14.93 -11.46
N ARG A 138 -0.03 15.43 -12.50
CA ARG A 138 0.13 14.96 -13.90
C ARG A 138 -0.13 13.46 -14.08
N VAL A 139 -1.09 12.89 -13.38
CA VAL A 139 -1.52 11.49 -13.58
C VAL A 139 -2.16 11.37 -14.98
N PRO A 140 -1.64 10.51 -15.87
CA PRO A 140 -2.27 10.28 -17.17
C PRO A 140 -3.65 9.63 -17.00
N LEU A 141 -4.69 10.25 -17.55
CA LEU A 141 -6.05 9.70 -17.49
C LEU A 141 -6.87 10.12 -18.71
N ALA A 142 -7.35 9.14 -19.49
CA ALA A 142 -8.24 9.32 -20.64
C ALA A 142 -7.84 10.47 -21.60
N GLY A 143 -6.56 10.53 -21.96
CA GLY A 143 -6.01 11.56 -22.87
C GLY A 143 -5.65 12.90 -22.20
N SER A 144 -5.93 13.08 -20.91
CA SER A 144 -5.60 14.27 -20.13
C SER A 144 -4.48 14.01 -19.10
N ARG A 145 -4.22 15.01 -18.27
CA ARG A 145 -3.38 14.97 -17.07
C ARG A 145 -4.21 15.49 -15.91
N VAL A 146 -4.41 14.66 -14.89
CA VAL A 146 -5.13 15.04 -13.68
C VAL A 146 -4.16 15.31 -12.54
N THR A 147 -4.52 16.27 -11.71
CA THR A 147 -3.88 16.50 -10.42
C THR A 147 -4.90 16.22 -9.33
N ILE A 148 -4.50 15.45 -8.32
CA ILE A 148 -5.30 15.14 -7.15
C ILE A 148 -4.62 15.75 -5.94
N GLU A 149 -5.37 16.49 -5.15
CA GLU A 149 -4.91 17.11 -3.91
C GLU A 149 -5.86 16.72 -2.79
N VAL A 150 -5.29 16.26 -1.68
CA VAL A 150 -6.02 15.81 -0.50
C VAL A 150 -5.43 16.54 0.70
N VAL A 151 -6.26 17.34 1.38
CA VAL A 151 -5.88 18.14 2.56
C VAL A 151 -6.98 17.97 3.60
N ASP A 152 -6.64 17.45 4.79
CA ASP A 152 -7.59 17.28 5.90
C ASP A 152 -8.92 16.59 5.49
N GLY A 153 -8.82 15.56 4.64
CA GLY A 153 -9.96 14.81 4.10
C GLY A 153 -10.73 15.52 2.98
N SER A 154 -10.41 16.78 2.67
CA SER A 154 -10.96 17.49 1.51
C SER A 154 -10.23 17.05 0.24
N VAL A 155 -10.98 16.74 -0.82
CA VAL A 155 -10.43 16.25 -2.08
C VAL A 155 -10.67 17.28 -3.17
N LYS A 156 -9.60 17.69 -3.86
CA LYS A 156 -9.65 18.50 -5.06
C LYS A 156 -9.05 17.73 -6.22
N ILE A 157 -9.75 17.74 -7.36
CA ILE A 157 -9.24 17.17 -8.61
C ILE A 157 -9.27 18.23 -9.70
N GLU A 158 -8.15 18.37 -10.41
CA GLU A 158 -7.98 19.28 -11.53
C GLU A 158 -7.71 18.50 -12.82
N GLY A 159 -8.17 19.02 -13.95
CA GLY A 159 -7.95 18.41 -15.27
C GLY A 159 -8.74 17.13 -15.54
N LEU A 160 -9.75 16.81 -14.70
CA LEU A 160 -10.64 15.68 -14.91
C LEU A 160 -11.35 15.83 -16.27
N PRO A 161 -11.20 14.86 -17.19
CA PRO A 161 -11.88 14.92 -18.48
C PRO A 161 -13.39 14.96 -18.34
N ALA A 162 -14.08 15.79 -19.14
CA ALA A 162 -15.52 15.97 -19.08
C ALA A 162 -16.33 14.68 -19.29
N GLN A 163 -15.75 13.67 -19.96
CA GLN A 163 -16.35 12.37 -20.14
C GLN A 163 -16.29 11.45 -18.91
N LEU A 164 -15.62 11.85 -17.83
CA LEU A 164 -15.51 11.07 -16.59
C LEU A 164 -16.35 11.70 -15.48
N GLU A 165 -17.33 10.94 -15.01
CA GLU A 165 -18.07 11.18 -13.77
C GLU A 165 -17.19 10.81 -12.56
N LEU A 166 -17.03 11.76 -11.62
CA LEU A 166 -16.35 11.52 -10.35
C LEU A 166 -17.30 10.88 -9.35
N VAL A 167 -16.89 9.74 -8.78
CA VAL A 167 -17.62 9.00 -7.76
C VAL A 167 -16.86 9.09 -6.43
N ALA A 168 -17.38 9.89 -5.50
CA ALA A 168 -16.74 10.23 -4.22
C ALA A 168 -17.18 9.31 -3.05
N HIS A 169 -17.14 8.00 -3.29
CA HIS A 169 -17.35 6.95 -2.29
C HIS A 169 -16.55 5.71 -2.72
N PRO A 170 -16.27 4.73 -1.84
CA PRO A 170 -15.45 3.59 -2.23
C PRO A 170 -16.23 2.70 -3.20
N ARG A 171 -15.52 2.11 -4.17
CA ARG A 171 -16.13 1.14 -5.08
C ARG A 171 -16.44 -0.16 -4.35
N ASP A 172 -17.65 -0.67 -4.52
CA ASP A 172 -18.04 -1.94 -3.92
C ASP A 172 -17.16 -3.11 -4.39
N PRO A 173 -16.85 -4.08 -3.51
CA PRO A 173 -15.99 -5.22 -3.81
C PRO A 173 -16.51 -6.12 -4.95
N SER A 174 -17.80 -6.07 -5.31
CA SER A 174 -18.39 -6.85 -6.40
C SER A 174 -19.03 -5.95 -7.46
N THR A 175 -18.56 -6.06 -8.70
CA THR A 175 -19.11 -5.35 -9.87
C THR A 175 -20.34 -6.04 -10.47
N ALA A 176 -21.10 -6.79 -9.68
CA ALA A 176 -22.34 -7.43 -10.12
C ALA A 176 -23.50 -6.82 -9.33
N ALA A 177 -24.03 -5.73 -9.87
CA ALA A 177 -25.41 -5.31 -9.67
C ALA A 177 -26.11 -5.41 -11.02
#